data_AF-A0A7W0VF61-F1
#
_entry.id   AF-A0A7W0VF61-F1
#
_cell.length_a   1.000
_cell.length_b   1.000
_cell.length_c   1.000
_cell.angle_alpha   90.00
_cell.angle_beta   90.00
_cell.angle_gamma   90.00
#
_symmetry.space_group_name_H-M   'P 1'
#
loop_
_entity.id
_entity.type
_entity.pdbx_description
1 polymer ?
#
loop_
_entity_poly.entity_id
_entity_poly.type
_entity_poly.pdbx_seq_one_letter_code
_entity_poly.pdbx_strand_id
1 'polypeptide(L)'
;MKRLACLLLVAAAVTGCGEPRSVLVKRPENPVVDTAVTAMWTSEIERVARDGDWILSRSYYAVADAIAKLAPGEDLSHASIYDAKRGMVIESIGSGVREIPLANLVARNHYLIIVRPSNMT
;
A
#
# COMPACT_ATOMS: atom_id res chain seq x y z
N MET A 1 12.46 1.24 39.83
CA MET A 1 11.56 1.97 38.90
C MET A 1 12.28 2.70 37.77
N LYS A 2 13.34 3.50 38.03
CA LYS A 2 14.12 4.19 36.97
C LYS A 2 14.77 3.26 35.93
N ARG A 3 15.22 2.06 36.34
CA ARG A 3 15.82 1.06 35.43
C ARG A 3 14.80 0.39 34.49
N LEU A 4 13.54 0.25 34.91
CA LEU A 4 12.47 -0.31 34.08
C LEU A 4 12.01 0.70 33.00
N ALA A 5 12.00 2.00 33.35
CA ALA A 5 11.65 3.07 32.42
C ALA A 5 12.67 3.19 31.27
N CYS A 6 13.97 3.04 31.55
CA CYS A 6 14.99 3.03 30.50
C CYS A 6 14.88 1.82 29.56
N LEU A 7 14.47 0.66 30.04
CA LEU A 7 14.30 -0.54 29.21
C LEU A 7 13.11 -0.41 28.24
N LEU A 8 12.00 0.22 28.66
CA LEU A 8 10.85 0.50 27.80
C LEU A 8 11.15 1.57 26.74
N LEU A 9 11.95 2.59 27.08
CA LEU A 9 12.40 3.62 26.12
C LEU A 9 13.38 3.06 25.08
N VAL A 10 14.27 2.15 25.47
CA VAL A 10 15.18 1.48 24.53
C VAL A 10 14.40 0.52 23.63
N ALA A 11 13.42 -0.23 24.14
CA ALA A 11 12.57 -1.11 23.34
C ALA A 11 11.73 -0.34 22.30
N ALA A 12 11.28 0.87 22.62
CA ALA A 12 10.58 1.75 21.69
C ALA A 12 11.51 2.38 20.63
N ALA A 13 12.82 2.47 20.88
CA ALA A 13 13.79 2.98 19.92
C ALA A 13 14.26 1.92 18.90
N VAL A 14 14.01 0.63 19.15
CA VAL A 14 14.35 -0.47 18.21
C VAL A 14 13.20 -0.82 17.25
N THR A 15 12.04 -0.15 17.32
CA THR A 15 10.96 -0.32 16.34
C THR A 15 11.21 0.47 15.03
N GLY A 16 12.38 1.10 14.90
CA GLY A 16 12.78 1.94 13.76
C GLY A 16 13.02 1.23 12.42
N CYS A 17 12.58 -0.01 12.21
CA CYS A 17 12.76 -0.72 10.94
C CYS A 17 11.48 -1.43 10.51
N GLY A 18 10.52 -0.67 9.97
CA GLY A 18 9.37 -1.19 9.24
C GLY A 18 8.03 -0.77 9.85
N GLU A 19 7.14 -0.27 8.99
CA GLU A 19 5.75 -0.02 9.37
C GLU A 19 5.09 -1.34 9.85
N PRO A 20 4.35 -1.32 10.98
CA PRO A 20 3.67 -2.51 11.48
C PRO A 20 2.76 -3.13 10.41
N ARG A 21 2.79 -4.47 10.29
CA ARG A 21 2.00 -5.21 9.30
C ARG A 21 0.55 -5.41 9.75
N SER A 22 -0.33 -5.57 8.77
CA SER A 22 -1.75 -5.87 8.96
C SER A 22 -1.95 -7.19 9.71
N VAL A 23 -2.95 -7.20 10.59
CA VAL A 23 -3.47 -8.41 11.25
C VAL A 23 -4.72 -8.94 10.56
N LEU A 24 -5.40 -8.12 9.77
CA LEU A 24 -6.65 -8.46 9.08
C LEU A 24 -6.41 -9.14 7.73
N VAL A 25 -5.40 -8.70 6.98
CA VAL A 25 -5.10 -9.23 5.65
C VAL A 25 -3.67 -9.75 5.58
N LYS A 26 -3.47 -10.87 4.89
CA LYS A 26 -2.19 -11.57 4.79
C LYS A 26 -1.76 -11.75 3.34
N ARG A 27 -0.46 -11.82 3.16
CA ARG A 27 0.21 -12.05 1.88
C ARG A 27 0.64 -13.52 1.81
N PRO A 28 0.75 -14.15 0.63
CA PRO A 28 1.28 -15.50 0.53
C PRO A 28 2.64 -15.63 1.23
N GLU A 29 2.82 -16.66 2.06
CA GLU A 29 4.06 -16.88 2.79
C GLU A 29 5.19 -17.40 1.89
N ASN A 30 4.83 -18.14 0.84
CA ASN A 30 5.79 -18.63 -0.13
C ASN A 30 6.25 -17.48 -1.05
N PRO A 31 7.55 -17.10 -1.04
CA PRO A 31 8.05 -15.95 -1.78
C PRO A 31 7.93 -16.11 -3.30
N VAL A 32 7.99 -17.35 -3.81
CA VAL A 32 7.82 -17.63 -5.24
C VAL A 32 6.39 -17.35 -5.67
N VAL A 33 5.43 -17.83 -4.88
CA VAL A 33 3.99 -17.57 -5.11
C VAL A 33 3.71 -16.07 -5.01
N ASP A 34 4.24 -15.41 -3.98
CA ASP A 34 4.02 -13.99 -3.77
C ASP A 34 4.55 -13.11 -4.92
N THR A 35 5.75 -13.44 -5.41
CA THR A 35 6.36 -12.77 -6.55
C THR A 35 5.54 -13.00 -7.82
N ALA A 36 5.08 -14.24 -8.05
CA ALA A 36 4.27 -14.59 -9.20
C ALA A 36 2.92 -13.85 -9.21
N VAL A 37 2.24 -13.78 -8.05
CA VAL A 37 0.98 -13.02 -7.90
C VAL A 37 1.20 -11.53 -8.16
N THR A 38 2.29 -10.97 -7.64
CA THR A 38 2.64 -9.56 -7.85
C THR A 38 2.88 -9.25 -9.33
N ALA A 39 3.66 -10.09 -10.00
CA ALA A 39 3.96 -9.92 -11.43
C ALA A 39 2.69 -10.03 -12.27
N MET A 40 1.84 -11.02 -12.00
CA MET A 40 0.56 -11.22 -12.68
C MET A 40 -0.33 -9.97 -12.56
N TRP A 41 -0.56 -9.48 -11.34
CA TRP A 41 -1.42 -8.30 -11.14
C TRP A 41 -0.81 -7.01 -11.68
N THR A 42 0.51 -6.86 -11.61
CA THR A 42 1.20 -5.72 -12.24
C THR A 42 0.93 -5.71 -13.74
N SER A 43 1.12 -6.86 -14.41
CA SER A 43 0.88 -6.98 -15.86
C SER A 43 -0.59 -6.74 -16.23
N GLU A 44 -1.54 -7.24 -15.44
CA GLU A 44 -2.97 -6.99 -15.70
C GLU A 44 -3.33 -5.51 -15.56
N ILE A 45 -2.79 -4.81 -14.56
CA ILE A 45 -3.01 -3.37 -14.39
C ILE A 45 -2.41 -2.61 -15.56
N GLU A 46 -1.16 -2.90 -15.96
CA GLU A 46 -0.50 -2.27 -17.11
C GLU A 46 -1.32 -2.44 -18.40
N ARG A 47 -2.01 -3.57 -18.55
CA ARG A 47 -2.82 -3.89 -19.72
C ARG A 47 -4.12 -3.08 -19.79
N VAL A 48 -4.74 -2.74 -18.65
CA VAL A 48 -6.10 -2.16 -18.60
C VAL A 48 -6.16 -0.70 -18.14
N ALA A 49 -5.21 -0.28 -17.30
CA ALA A 49 -5.15 1.07 -16.77
C ALA A 49 -4.64 2.05 -17.83
N ARG A 50 -5.08 3.31 -17.71
CA ARG A 50 -4.63 4.43 -18.53
C ARG A 50 -4.02 5.52 -17.66
N ASP A 51 -3.27 6.39 -18.31
CA ASP A 51 -2.69 7.59 -17.69
C ASP A 51 -3.79 8.39 -16.99
N GLY A 52 -3.58 8.71 -15.71
CA GLY A 52 -4.53 9.44 -14.87
C GLY A 52 -5.61 8.58 -14.20
N ASP A 53 -5.69 7.27 -14.47
CA ASP A 53 -6.59 6.38 -13.71
C ASP A 53 -6.19 6.38 -12.23
N TRP A 54 -7.17 6.33 -11.34
CA TRP A 54 -6.95 6.21 -9.90
C TRP A 54 -6.77 4.74 -9.55
N ILE A 55 -5.80 4.46 -8.68
CA ILE A 55 -5.64 3.15 -8.05
C ILE A 55 -5.99 3.30 -6.57
N LEU A 56 -7.14 2.72 -6.20
CA LEU A 56 -7.57 2.59 -4.82
C LEU A 56 -7.06 1.25 -4.27
N SER A 57 -6.57 1.25 -3.03
CA SER A 57 -5.79 0.12 -2.53
C SER A 57 -6.05 -0.20 -1.07
N ARG A 58 -6.00 -1.50 -0.78
CA ARG A 58 -5.98 -2.04 0.58
C ARG A 58 -4.57 -2.50 0.92
N SER A 59 -3.87 -1.83 1.85
CA SER A 59 -2.47 -2.16 2.14
C SER A 59 -2.28 -3.28 3.16
N TYR A 60 -1.09 -3.87 3.19
CA TYR A 60 -0.69 -4.86 4.20
C TYR A 60 -0.13 -4.24 5.49
N TYR A 61 -0.46 -2.98 5.80
CA TYR A 61 0.01 -2.28 7.00
C TYR A 61 -1.09 -2.09 8.05
N ALA A 62 -0.71 -1.99 9.32
CA ALA A 62 -1.64 -1.84 10.44
C ALA A 62 -2.43 -0.52 10.38
N VAL A 63 -1.83 0.54 9.83
CA VAL A 63 -2.56 1.81 9.60
C VAL A 63 -3.72 1.62 8.63
N ALA A 64 -3.60 0.74 7.64
CA ALA A 64 -4.69 0.43 6.74
C ALA A 64 -5.81 -0.36 7.42
N ASP A 65 -5.49 -1.23 8.39
CA ASP A 65 -6.51 -1.89 9.21
C ASP A 65 -7.33 -0.88 10.02
N ALA A 66 -6.68 0.18 10.52
CA ALA A 66 -7.37 1.24 11.23
C ALA A 66 -8.27 2.05 10.28
N ILE A 67 -7.77 2.47 9.12
CA ILE A 67 -8.56 3.21 8.13
C ILE A 67 -9.78 2.40 7.69
N ALA A 68 -9.57 1.13 7.32
CA ALA A 68 -10.63 0.21 6.90
C ALA A 68 -11.76 0.04 7.92
N LYS A 69 -11.43 0.05 9.22
CA LYS A 69 -12.41 -0.11 10.29
C LYS A 69 -13.14 1.18 10.66
N LEU A 70 -12.51 2.32 10.43
CA LEU A 70 -13.00 3.63 10.88
C LEU A 70 -13.72 4.40 9.76
N ALA A 71 -13.33 4.17 8.50
CA ALA A 71 -13.98 4.76 7.35
C ALA A 71 -15.21 3.92 6.94
N PRO A 72 -16.36 4.54 6.62
CA PRO A 72 -17.49 3.82 6.05
C PRO A 72 -17.21 3.44 4.58
N GLY A 73 -17.82 2.36 4.12
CA GLY A 73 -17.75 1.92 2.72
C GLY A 73 -16.84 0.71 2.52
N GLU A 74 -16.10 0.71 1.42
CA GLU A 74 -15.21 -0.37 1.02
C GLU A 74 -13.94 -0.43 1.89
N ASP A 75 -13.34 -1.62 2.04
CA ASP A 75 -12.10 -1.88 2.81
C ASP A 75 -10.85 -1.32 2.10
N LEU A 76 -10.84 -0.01 1.86
CA LEU A 76 -9.78 0.73 1.19
C LEU A 76 -9.02 1.60 2.19
N SER A 77 -7.74 1.82 1.91
CA SER A 77 -6.84 2.53 2.83
C SER A 77 -6.01 3.63 2.19
N HIS A 78 -5.89 3.61 0.87
CA HIS A 78 -5.02 4.54 0.16
C HIS A 78 -5.47 4.71 -1.29
N ALA A 79 -5.24 5.90 -1.84
CA ALA A 79 -5.54 6.27 -3.22
C ALA A 79 -4.29 6.87 -3.86
N SER A 80 -4.09 6.56 -5.14
CA SER A 80 -2.94 6.99 -5.92
C SER A 80 -3.33 7.16 -7.39
N ILE A 81 -2.48 7.81 -8.19
CA ILE A 81 -2.72 8.04 -9.62
C ILE A 81 -1.69 7.26 -10.43
N TYR A 82 -2.15 6.58 -11.49
CA TYR A 82 -1.29 5.85 -12.41
C TYR A 82 -0.75 6.76 -13.51
N ASP A 83 0.57 6.77 -13.68
CA ASP A 83 1.28 7.34 -14.83
C ASP A 83 1.63 6.18 -15.77
N ALA A 84 0.78 5.98 -16.78
CA ALA A 84 0.92 4.88 -17.72
C ALA A 84 2.10 5.08 -18.68
N LYS A 85 2.55 6.32 -18.89
CA LYS A 85 3.68 6.62 -19.78
C LYS A 85 5.00 6.16 -19.17
N ARG A 86 5.10 6.20 -17.83
CA ARG A 86 6.32 5.83 -17.10
C ARG A 86 6.21 4.50 -16.36
N GLY A 87 5.02 3.89 -16.30
CA GLY A 87 4.78 2.68 -15.48
C GLY A 87 4.90 2.98 -13.99
N MET A 88 4.56 4.21 -13.60
CA MET A 88 4.76 4.74 -12.26
C MET A 88 3.42 5.02 -11.58
N VAL A 89 3.47 5.13 -10.27
CA VAL A 89 2.34 5.53 -9.41
C VAL A 89 2.76 6.78 -8.66
N ILE A 90 1.93 7.82 -8.76
CA ILE A 90 2.05 9.03 -7.96
C ILE A 90 1.19 8.85 -6.72
N GLU A 91 1.81 8.97 -5.55
CA GLU A 91 1.14 8.76 -4.26
C GLU A 91 1.54 9.81 -3.23
N SER A 92 0.68 10.01 -2.23
CA SER A 92 0.97 10.81 -1.04
C SER A 92 1.01 9.93 0.20
N ILE A 93 2.16 9.86 0.84
CA ILE A 93 2.34 9.15 2.11
C ILE A 93 2.71 10.13 3.21
N GLY A 94 2.90 9.65 4.45
CA GLY A 94 3.24 10.51 5.59
C GLY A 94 4.48 11.39 5.38
N SER A 95 5.42 10.98 4.52
CA SER A 95 6.62 11.75 4.17
C SER A 95 6.45 12.70 2.97
N GLY A 96 5.25 12.82 2.41
CA GLY A 96 4.95 13.65 1.25
C GLY A 96 4.63 12.87 -0.03
N VAL A 97 4.59 13.60 -1.14
CA VAL A 97 4.28 13.07 -2.48
C VAL A 97 5.52 12.45 -3.09
N ARG A 98 5.36 11.28 -3.72
CA ARG A 98 6.44 10.60 -4.45
C ARG A 98 5.91 9.82 -5.64
N GLU A 99 6.83 9.39 -6.49
CA GLU A 99 6.59 8.44 -7.56
C GLU A 99 7.29 7.11 -7.25
N ILE A 100 6.61 6.00 -7.49
CA ILE A 100 7.19 4.65 -7.38
C ILE A 100 6.79 3.79 -8.57
N PRO A 101 7.54 2.72 -8.90
CA PRO A 101 7.08 1.72 -9.86
C PRO A 101 5.74 1.08 -9.46
N LEU A 102 4.88 0.78 -10.42
CA LEU A 102 3.59 0.10 -10.17
C LEU A 102 3.77 -1.21 -9.39
N ALA A 103 4.78 -2.02 -9.72
CA ALA A 103 5.06 -3.27 -9.03
C ALA A 103 5.29 -3.07 -7.51
N ASN A 104 5.86 -1.93 -7.10
CA ASN A 104 6.07 -1.60 -5.69
C ASN A 104 4.73 -1.27 -5.00
N LEU A 105 3.79 -0.63 -5.70
CA LEU A 105 2.43 -0.44 -5.21
C LEU A 105 1.73 -1.81 -5.04
N VAL A 106 1.80 -2.69 -6.05
CA VAL A 106 1.16 -4.02 -6.00
C VAL A 106 1.76 -4.87 -4.87
N ALA A 107 3.08 -4.84 -4.68
CA ALA A 107 3.78 -5.65 -3.69
C ALA A 107 3.43 -5.31 -2.22
N ARG A 108 2.89 -4.11 -1.95
CA ARG A 108 2.53 -3.69 -0.58
C ARG A 108 1.03 -3.65 -0.33
N ASN A 109 0.22 -4.01 -1.32
CA ASN A 109 -1.23 -3.98 -1.25
C ASN A 109 -1.86 -5.36 -1.49
N HIS A 110 -2.93 -5.64 -0.74
CA HIS A 110 -3.70 -6.86 -0.79
C HIS A 110 -4.60 -6.96 -2.02
N TYR A 111 -5.34 -5.89 -2.30
CA TYR A 111 -6.11 -5.75 -3.52
C TYR A 111 -6.12 -4.30 -3.99
N LEU A 112 -6.46 -4.13 -5.26
CA LEU A 112 -6.43 -2.86 -5.97
C LEU A 112 -7.71 -2.72 -6.80
N ILE A 113 -8.25 -1.51 -6.86
CA ILE A 113 -9.37 -1.13 -7.72
C ILE A 113 -8.88 -0.03 -8.64
N ILE A 114 -8.99 -0.24 -9.94
CA ILE A 114 -8.69 0.77 -10.95
C ILE A 114 -9.97 1.53 -11.25
N VAL A 115 -9.95 2.83 -11.04
CA VAL A 115 -11.08 3.73 -11.32
C VAL A 115 -10.65 4.69 -12.40
N ARG A 116 -11.34 4.66 -13.54
CA ARG A 116 -11.20 5.71 -14.54
C ARG A 116 -12.17 6.84 -14.21
N PRO A 117 -11.69 7.98 -13.72
CA PRO A 117 -12.58 9.08 -13.45
C PRO A 117 -13.12 9.66 -14.77
N SER A 118 -14.41 9.99 -14.78
CA SER A 118 -15.07 10.67 -15.89
C SER A 118 -15.42 12.10 -15.49
N ASN A 119 -15.42 13.03 -16.45
CA ASN A 119 -15.82 14.43 -16.23
C ASN A 119 -14.92 15.20 -15.24
N MET A 120 -13.60 14.98 -15.29
CA MET A 120 -12.62 15.75 -14.49
C MET A 120 -12.24 17.11 -15.12
N THR A 121 -13.16 17.73 -15.84
CA THR A 121 -12.97 19.02 -16.54
C THR A 121 -13.89 20.07 -15.97
#